data_AF-A0A2Z4UJL4-F1
#
_entry.id   AF-A0A2Z4UJL4-F1
#
_cell.length_a   1.000
_cell.length_b   1.000
_cell.length_c   1.000
_cell.angle_alpha   90.00
_cell.angle_beta   90.00
_cell.angle_gamma   90.00
#
_symmetry.space_group_name_H-M   'P 1'
#
loop_
_entity.id
_entity.type
_entity.pdbx_description
1 polymer ?
#
loop_
_entity_poly.entity_id
_entity_poly.type
_entity_poly.pdbx_seq_one_letter_code
_entity_poly.pdbx_strand_id
1 'polypeptide(L)'
;MKFRKIAFVATDVPEAQAALKNLSERYGNADTEDADVIVALGGDGLMLQTLHTYMDRRIPIYGMNRGSVGFLMNEFQDNDLPERLNAAEISTLHPLKMVAKVADGKTHTALAINEVSLLRETYQAAKIRISIDGKMRMDELICDGVLVATPAGSTAYNFSAQGPIIPIGGELLALTPISAFRPRRWRGALLPHTAEVRFEILEAGKRPVSCVADHSEVRNVTDVHISEERSVELLMMFDEGHSLDERILREQFLP
;
A
#
# COMPACT_ATOMS: atom_id res chain seq x y z
N MET A 1 -11.49 -27.34 -9.05
CA MET A 1 -11.64 -26.03 -8.40
C MET A 1 -10.68 -25.93 -7.23
N LYS A 2 -9.76 -24.96 -7.32
CA LYS A 2 -8.71 -24.58 -6.38
C LYS A 2 -9.25 -23.87 -5.13
N PHE A 3 -10.31 -23.07 -5.30
CA PHE A 3 -10.97 -22.35 -4.22
C PHE A 3 -12.36 -22.94 -3.97
N ARG A 4 -12.57 -23.60 -2.82
CA ARG A 4 -13.84 -24.23 -2.44
C ARG A 4 -14.45 -23.63 -1.19
N LYS A 5 -13.62 -23.29 -0.21
CA LYS A 5 -14.03 -22.59 1.02
C LYS A 5 -13.84 -21.09 0.83
N ILE A 6 -14.94 -20.37 0.67
CA ILE A 6 -14.94 -18.93 0.48
C ILE A 6 -15.34 -18.28 1.80
N ALA A 7 -14.53 -17.35 2.29
CA ALA A 7 -14.94 -16.45 3.37
C ALA A 7 -15.24 -15.06 2.80
N PHE A 8 -16.22 -14.37 3.36
CA PHE A 8 -16.61 -13.03 2.94
C PHE A 8 -16.37 -12.03 4.08
N VAL A 9 -15.80 -10.88 3.74
CA VAL A 9 -15.71 -9.71 4.62
C VAL A 9 -16.34 -8.52 3.91
N ALA A 10 -16.96 -7.61 4.65
CA ALA A 10 -17.65 -6.47 4.07
C ALA A 10 -17.53 -5.23 4.96
N THR A 11 -17.64 -4.04 4.36
CA THR A 11 -17.83 -2.80 5.12
C THR A 11 -19.25 -2.72 5.67
N ASP A 12 -19.50 -1.83 6.64
CA ASP A 12 -20.83 -1.63 7.25
C ASP A 12 -21.84 -0.90 6.34
N VAL A 13 -21.49 -0.64 5.08
CA VAL A 13 -22.36 0.04 4.11
C VAL A 13 -23.50 -0.91 3.70
N PRO A 14 -24.76 -0.42 3.58
CA PRO A 14 -25.91 -1.27 3.29
C PRO A 14 -25.77 -2.17 2.05
N GLU A 15 -25.17 -1.66 0.97
CA GLU A 15 -24.95 -2.41 -0.26
C GLU A 15 -23.94 -3.56 -0.09
N ALA A 16 -22.86 -3.32 0.65
CA ALA A 16 -21.85 -4.33 0.96
C ALA A 16 -22.41 -5.42 1.88
N GLN A 17 -23.21 -5.04 2.87
CA GLN A 17 -23.90 -5.98 3.77
C GLN A 17 -24.98 -6.81 3.04
N ALA A 18 -25.72 -6.20 2.11
CA ALA A 18 -26.67 -6.93 1.28
C ALA A 18 -25.97 -7.96 0.38
N ALA A 19 -24.84 -7.59 -0.22
CA ALA A 19 -24.01 -8.50 -1.00
C ALA A 19 -23.44 -9.63 -0.14
N LEU A 20 -22.93 -9.33 1.06
CA LEU A 20 -22.42 -10.31 2.02
C LEU A 20 -23.48 -11.37 2.32
N LYS A 21 -24.70 -10.93 2.65
CA LYS A 21 -25.81 -11.84 2.93
C LYS A 21 -26.13 -12.73 1.72
N ASN A 22 -26.32 -12.13 0.54
CA ASN A 22 -26.70 -12.87 -0.67
C ASN A 22 -25.64 -13.92 -1.06
N LEU A 23 -24.37 -13.53 -1.07
CA LEU A 23 -23.27 -14.41 -1.45
C LEU A 23 -23.05 -15.51 -0.41
N SER A 24 -23.17 -15.19 0.88
CA SER A 24 -23.10 -16.18 1.96
C SER A 24 -24.20 -17.24 1.86
N GLU A 25 -25.42 -16.84 1.50
CA GLU A 25 -26.55 -17.76 1.28
C GLU A 25 -26.33 -18.68 0.06
N ARG A 26 -25.70 -18.17 -1.00
CA ARG A 26 -25.46 -18.90 -2.25
C ARG A 26 -24.25 -19.83 -2.20
N TYR A 27 -23.14 -19.34 -1.64
CA TYR A 27 -21.83 -19.97 -1.75
C TYR A 27 -21.26 -20.45 -0.40
N GLY A 28 -22.00 -20.23 0.70
CA GLY A 28 -21.52 -20.45 2.06
C GLY A 28 -20.63 -19.31 2.55
N ASN A 29 -20.25 -19.35 3.82
CA ASN A 29 -19.29 -18.41 4.39
C ASN A 29 -18.41 -19.19 5.38
N ALA A 30 -17.25 -19.64 4.90
CA ALA A 30 -16.29 -20.33 5.73
C ALA A 30 -15.70 -19.38 6.79
N ASP A 31 -15.20 -19.96 7.89
CA ASP A 31 -14.36 -19.19 8.81
C ASP A 31 -13.13 -18.70 8.05
N THR A 32 -12.70 -17.45 8.30
CA THR A 32 -11.55 -16.88 7.61
C THR A 32 -10.28 -17.67 7.93
N GLU A 33 -10.19 -18.36 9.07
CA GLU A 33 -9.10 -19.27 9.47
C GLU A 33 -8.98 -20.53 8.61
N ASP A 34 -10.08 -20.98 8.00
CA ASP A 34 -10.14 -22.21 7.22
C ASP A 34 -10.37 -21.98 5.71
N ALA A 35 -10.50 -20.73 5.28
CA ALA A 35 -10.83 -20.37 3.91
C ALA A 35 -9.67 -20.61 2.92
N ASP A 36 -10.02 -20.96 1.68
CA ASP A 36 -9.06 -21.02 0.56
C ASP A 36 -8.85 -19.63 -0.07
N VAL A 37 -9.82 -18.72 0.11
CA VAL A 37 -9.85 -17.36 -0.44
C VAL A 37 -10.76 -16.49 0.42
N ILE A 38 -10.39 -15.21 0.55
CA ILE A 38 -11.23 -14.19 1.19
C ILE A 38 -11.76 -13.23 0.14
N VAL A 39 -13.08 -13.05 0.10
CA VAL A 39 -13.76 -12.09 -0.76
C VAL A 39 -14.10 -10.83 0.03
N ALA A 40 -13.48 -9.71 -0.32
CA ALA A 40 -13.71 -8.41 0.30
C ALA A 40 -14.77 -7.61 -0.48
N LEU A 41 -15.87 -7.24 0.19
CA LEU A 41 -17.00 -6.52 -0.39
C LEU A 41 -16.99 -5.06 0.09
N GLY A 42 -16.49 -4.14 -0.73
CA GLY A 42 -16.29 -2.75 -0.32
C GLY A 42 -15.50 -1.93 -1.32
N GLY A 43 -14.64 -1.03 -0.84
CA GLY A 43 -13.67 -0.29 -1.65
C GLY A 43 -12.22 -0.70 -1.36
N ASP A 44 -11.26 0.00 -1.97
CA ASP A 44 -9.80 -0.24 -1.81
C ASP A 44 -9.36 -0.27 -0.34
N GLY A 45 -9.95 0.58 0.51
CA GLY A 45 -9.65 0.59 1.95
C GLY A 45 -9.94 -0.75 2.63
N LEU A 46 -11.05 -1.41 2.27
CA LEU A 46 -11.36 -2.73 2.81
C LEU A 46 -10.38 -3.78 2.26
N MET A 47 -10.03 -3.71 0.97
CA MET A 47 -9.04 -4.61 0.38
C MET A 47 -7.71 -4.56 1.13
N LEU A 48 -7.18 -3.35 1.33
CA LEU A 48 -5.93 -3.13 2.07
C LEU A 48 -6.03 -3.55 3.54
N GLN A 49 -7.14 -3.23 4.22
CA GLN A 49 -7.38 -3.67 5.59
C GLN A 49 -7.41 -5.20 5.69
N THR A 50 -8.04 -5.87 4.72
CA THR A 50 -8.12 -7.33 4.69
C THR A 50 -6.72 -7.91 4.45
N LEU A 51 -5.94 -7.35 3.53
CA LEU A 51 -4.55 -7.76 3.31
C LEU A 51 -3.68 -7.57 4.57
N HIS A 52 -3.84 -6.46 5.29
CA HIS A 52 -3.18 -6.23 6.58
C HIS A 52 -3.57 -7.28 7.62
N THR A 53 -4.86 -7.58 7.72
CA THR A 53 -5.40 -8.50 8.73
C THR A 53 -4.91 -9.93 8.53
N TYR A 54 -4.75 -10.36 7.28
CA TYR A 54 -4.35 -11.73 6.93
C TYR A 54 -2.94 -11.83 6.33
N MET A 55 -2.10 -10.83 6.57
CA MET A 55 -0.74 -10.71 6.02
C MET A 55 0.12 -11.95 6.33
N ASP A 56 -0.06 -12.56 7.49
CA ASP A 56 0.71 -13.73 7.94
C ASP A 56 0.24 -15.08 7.35
N ARG A 57 -0.88 -15.10 6.60
CA ARG A 57 -1.55 -16.35 6.21
C ARG A 57 -1.42 -16.71 4.73
N ARG A 58 -0.80 -15.84 3.92
CA ARG A 58 -0.61 -16.03 2.46
C ARG A 58 -1.91 -16.49 1.76
N ILE A 59 -3.04 -15.98 2.22
CA ILE A 59 -4.36 -16.29 1.68
C ILE A 59 -4.69 -15.31 0.54
N PRO A 60 -5.12 -15.79 -0.63
CA PRO A 60 -5.56 -14.92 -1.71
C PRO A 60 -6.78 -14.09 -1.32
N ILE A 61 -6.75 -12.81 -1.68
CA ILE A 61 -7.82 -11.86 -1.41
C ILE A 61 -8.40 -11.36 -2.73
N TYR A 62 -9.71 -11.50 -2.86
CA TYR A 62 -10.47 -11.09 -4.03
C TYR A 62 -11.41 -9.94 -3.66
N GLY A 63 -11.13 -8.72 -4.14
CA GLY A 63 -11.98 -7.56 -3.87
C GLY A 63 -13.13 -7.44 -4.88
N MET A 64 -14.35 -7.13 -4.44
CA MET A 64 -15.46 -6.71 -5.30
C MET A 64 -16.02 -5.36 -4.86
N ASN A 65 -16.16 -4.44 -5.82
CA ASN A 65 -16.53 -3.07 -5.53
C ASN A 65 -18.00 -2.96 -5.07
N ARG A 66 -18.19 -2.56 -3.82
CA ARG A 66 -19.48 -2.18 -3.21
C ARG A 66 -19.37 -0.83 -2.49
N GLY A 67 -18.52 0.06 -3.02
CA GLY A 67 -18.29 1.40 -2.51
C GLY A 67 -18.05 2.41 -3.64
N SER A 68 -17.20 3.39 -3.39
CA SER A 68 -16.75 4.32 -4.42
C SER A 68 -15.86 3.63 -5.46
N VAL A 69 -15.77 4.21 -6.66
CA VAL A 69 -14.80 3.75 -7.68
C VAL A 69 -13.38 3.90 -7.12
N GLY A 70 -12.62 2.82 -7.21
CA GLY A 70 -11.23 2.71 -6.76
C GLY A 70 -10.43 1.84 -7.73
N PHE A 71 -9.16 1.61 -7.42
CA PHE A 71 -8.23 0.90 -8.29
C PHE A 71 -8.27 -0.60 -8.07
N LEU A 72 -8.23 -1.04 -6.81
CA LEU A 72 -7.89 -2.42 -6.42
C LEU A 72 -9.07 -3.40 -6.44
N MET A 73 -10.30 -2.92 -6.60
CA MET A 73 -11.51 -3.75 -6.50
C MET A 73 -12.00 -4.25 -7.86
N ASN A 74 -12.29 -5.54 -8.01
CA ASN A 74 -12.98 -6.05 -9.20
C ASN A 74 -14.40 -5.49 -9.31
N GLU A 75 -14.99 -5.57 -10.50
CA GLU A 75 -16.41 -5.23 -10.65
C GLU A 75 -17.27 -6.24 -9.87
N PHE A 76 -18.29 -5.73 -9.19
CA PHE A 76 -19.21 -6.59 -8.48
C PHE A 76 -20.07 -7.37 -9.47
N GLN A 77 -20.05 -8.70 -9.37
CA GLN A 77 -21.02 -9.59 -9.99
C GLN A 77 -21.30 -10.75 -9.03
N ASP A 78 -22.56 -11.14 -8.91
CA ASP A 78 -23.05 -12.09 -7.91
C ASP A 78 -23.29 -13.52 -8.44
N ASN A 79 -22.98 -13.74 -9.72
CA ASN A 79 -23.12 -15.02 -10.40
C ASN A 79 -21.75 -15.63 -10.70
N ASP A 80 -21.70 -16.96 -10.83
CA ASP A 80 -20.53 -17.74 -11.24
C ASP A 80 -19.24 -17.41 -10.45
N LEU A 81 -19.39 -17.05 -9.17
CA LEU A 81 -18.26 -16.67 -8.32
C LEU A 81 -17.19 -17.79 -8.22
N PRO A 82 -17.53 -19.08 -8.04
CA PRO A 82 -16.51 -20.14 -8.04
C PRO A 82 -15.70 -20.17 -9.34
N GLU A 83 -16.35 -20.07 -10.50
CA GLU A 83 -15.71 -20.05 -11.81
C GLU A 83 -14.78 -18.84 -11.94
N ARG A 84 -15.27 -17.65 -11.58
CA ARG A 84 -14.47 -16.41 -11.59
C ARG A 84 -13.24 -16.50 -10.70
N LEU A 85 -13.40 -16.97 -9.46
CA LEU A 85 -12.27 -17.16 -8.54
C LEU A 85 -11.23 -18.15 -9.08
N ASN A 86 -11.66 -19.18 -9.81
CA ASN A 86 -10.75 -20.17 -10.40
C ASN A 86 -10.08 -19.67 -11.69
N ALA A 87 -10.68 -18.73 -12.39
CA ALA A 87 -10.12 -18.08 -13.58
C ALA A 87 -9.27 -16.83 -13.24
N ALA A 88 -9.47 -16.25 -12.05
CA ALA A 88 -8.81 -15.03 -11.62
C ALA A 88 -7.28 -15.13 -11.63
N GLU A 89 -6.64 -14.04 -12.04
CA GLU A 89 -5.20 -13.87 -12.02
C GLU A 89 -4.74 -13.45 -10.62
N ILE A 90 -3.59 -13.96 -10.17
CA ILE A 90 -3.01 -13.63 -8.87
C ILE A 90 -1.81 -12.72 -9.07
N SER A 91 -1.91 -11.51 -8.52
CA SER A 91 -0.79 -10.59 -8.38
C SER A 91 -0.20 -10.71 -6.97
N THR A 92 1.10 -10.93 -6.88
CA THR A 92 1.82 -10.97 -5.61
C THR A 92 2.41 -9.61 -5.33
N LEU A 93 2.13 -9.07 -4.14
CA LEU A 93 2.74 -7.86 -3.63
C LEU A 93 3.62 -8.19 -2.43
N HIS A 94 4.62 -7.32 -2.23
CA HIS A 94 5.45 -7.33 -1.05
C HIS A 94 5.30 -5.98 -0.35
N PRO A 95 5.04 -5.96 0.97
CA PRO A 95 4.94 -4.71 1.70
C PRO A 95 6.33 -4.06 1.86
N LEU A 96 6.35 -2.75 2.06
CA LEU A 96 7.51 -2.07 2.61
C LEU A 96 7.65 -2.37 4.09
N LYS A 97 8.87 -2.53 4.54
CA LYS A 97 9.24 -2.56 5.96
C LYS A 97 9.87 -1.26 6.35
N MET A 98 9.24 -0.61 7.32
CA MET A 98 9.76 0.54 8.02
C MET A 98 10.50 0.08 9.27
N VAL A 99 11.74 0.54 9.45
CA VAL A 99 12.47 0.49 10.73
C VAL A 99 12.80 1.91 11.14
N ALA A 100 12.08 2.44 12.14
CA ALA A 100 12.19 3.82 12.59
C ALA A 100 12.82 3.91 13.98
N LYS A 101 13.89 4.71 14.10
CA LYS A 101 14.58 4.97 15.36
C LYS A 101 14.22 6.35 15.90
N VAL A 102 13.85 6.42 17.17
CA VAL A 102 13.53 7.67 17.88
C VAL A 102 14.69 8.11 18.78
N ALA A 103 14.65 9.36 19.25
CA ALA A 103 15.75 9.99 20.00
C ALA A 103 16.11 9.27 21.32
N ASP A 104 15.18 8.56 21.95
CA ASP A 104 15.45 7.78 23.17
C ASP A 104 16.14 6.42 22.88
N GLY A 105 16.45 6.15 21.61
CA GLY A 105 17.14 4.94 21.15
C GLY A 105 16.21 3.77 20.82
N LYS A 106 14.91 3.87 21.11
CA LYS A 106 13.95 2.82 20.72
C LYS A 106 13.83 2.73 19.22
N THR A 107 13.58 1.50 18.77
CA THR A 107 13.36 1.17 17.37
C THR A 107 11.98 0.57 17.22
N HIS A 108 11.23 1.06 16.24
CA HIS A 108 9.89 0.62 15.89
C HIS A 108 9.94 0.00 14.50
N THR A 109 9.24 -1.11 14.30
CA THR A 109 9.13 -1.77 13.01
C THR A 109 7.66 -1.89 12.63
N ALA A 110 7.33 -1.61 11.37
CA ALA A 110 6.00 -1.81 10.82
C ALA A 110 6.08 -2.17 9.34
N LEU A 111 5.01 -2.77 8.83
CA LEU A 111 4.83 -3.09 7.41
C LEU A 111 3.80 -2.14 6.80
N ALA A 112 4.02 -1.76 5.54
CA ALA A 112 3.14 -0.91 4.76
C ALA A 112 2.89 -1.52 3.38
N ILE A 113 1.62 -1.65 3.02
CA ILE A 113 1.18 -2.10 1.71
C ILE A 113 1.25 -0.95 0.71
N ASN A 114 0.87 0.27 1.12
CA ASN A 114 0.91 1.42 0.23
C ASN A 114 2.26 2.14 0.30
N GLU A 115 2.53 2.80 1.42
CA GLU A 115 3.71 3.65 1.55
C GLU A 115 4.23 3.76 2.98
N VAL A 116 5.51 4.12 3.05
CA VAL A 116 6.10 4.69 4.26
C VAL A 116 6.36 6.17 3.99
N SER A 117 5.69 7.04 4.74
CA SER A 117 5.80 8.49 4.62
C SER A 117 6.48 9.12 5.83
N LEU A 118 7.20 10.21 5.59
CA LEU A 118 7.81 11.05 6.62
C LEU A 118 7.23 12.45 6.50
N LEU A 119 6.77 13.01 7.61
CA LEU A 119 6.05 14.30 7.64
C LEU A 119 6.58 15.18 8.78
N ARG A 120 6.71 16.48 8.53
CA ARG A 120 7.03 17.44 9.60
C ARG A 120 5.92 17.46 10.65
N GLU A 121 6.30 17.56 11.92
CA GLU A 121 5.32 17.62 13.02
C GLU A 121 4.97 19.04 13.47
N THR A 122 5.73 20.04 13.03
CA THR A 122 5.55 21.44 13.44
C THR A 122 5.48 22.36 12.22
N TYR A 123 5.37 23.66 12.47
CA TYR A 123 5.40 24.69 11.42
C TYR A 123 6.74 24.76 10.66
N GLN A 124 7.82 24.17 11.20
CA GLN A 124 9.12 24.18 10.52
C GLN A 124 9.20 23.06 9.48
N ALA A 125 9.70 23.39 8.29
CA ALA A 125 10.00 22.41 7.26
C ALA A 125 10.95 21.32 7.80
N ALA A 126 10.71 20.07 7.42
CA ALA A 126 11.62 18.98 7.71
C ALA A 126 12.95 19.20 6.99
N LYS A 127 14.03 18.66 7.57
CA LYS A 127 15.31 18.52 6.91
C LYS A 127 15.75 17.08 6.92
N ILE A 128 15.90 16.48 5.75
CA ILE A 128 16.09 15.04 5.63
C ILE A 128 17.29 14.78 4.70
N ARG A 129 18.26 14.00 5.17
CA ARG A 129 19.29 13.41 4.30
C ARG A 129 18.78 12.09 3.76
N ILE A 130 19.01 11.82 2.48
CA ILE A 130 18.60 10.60 1.81
C ILE A 130 19.82 9.82 1.34
N SER A 131 19.89 8.56 1.76
CA SER A 131 20.86 7.58 1.28
C SER A 131 20.13 6.40 0.64
N ILE A 132 20.69 5.87 -0.44
CA ILE A 132 20.16 4.68 -1.13
C ILE A 132 21.31 3.69 -1.30
N ASP A 133 21.11 2.45 -0.86
CA ASP A 133 22.10 1.36 -0.88
C ASP A 133 23.44 1.76 -0.23
N GLY A 134 23.34 2.38 0.96
CA GLY A 134 24.47 2.86 1.74
C GLY A 134 25.19 4.09 1.14
N LYS A 135 24.75 4.63 0.01
CA LYS A 135 25.34 5.82 -0.63
C LYS A 135 24.44 7.03 -0.45
N MET A 136 25.00 8.12 0.07
CA MET A 136 24.30 9.41 0.15
C MET A 136 23.93 9.87 -1.27
N ARG A 137 22.64 10.10 -1.51
CA ARG A 137 22.10 10.61 -2.78
C ARG A 137 21.65 12.06 -2.67
N MET A 138 21.26 12.49 -1.47
CA MET A 138 20.87 13.87 -1.18
C MET A 138 21.31 14.23 0.23
N ASP A 139 22.18 15.22 0.36
CA ASP A 139 22.68 15.65 1.67
C ASP A 139 21.61 16.39 2.49
N GLU A 140 20.76 17.19 1.84
CA GLU A 140 19.69 17.94 2.49
C GLU A 140 18.48 18.12 1.57
N LEU A 141 17.36 17.51 1.95
CA LEU A 141 16.02 17.79 1.45
C LEU A 141 15.30 18.67 2.48
N ILE A 142 14.82 19.85 2.07
CA ILE A 142 13.92 20.70 2.86
C ILE A 142 12.51 20.60 2.26
N CYS A 143 11.55 20.11 3.03
CA CYS A 143 10.21 19.77 2.53
C CYS A 143 9.16 19.76 3.65
N ASP A 144 7.89 19.58 3.29
CA ASP A 144 6.87 19.15 4.27
C ASP A 144 7.06 17.68 4.63
N GLY A 145 7.51 16.86 3.67
CA GLY A 145 7.73 15.43 3.86
C GLY A 145 8.33 14.72 2.65
N VAL A 146 8.47 13.40 2.74
CA VAL A 146 8.90 12.51 1.66
C VAL A 146 8.33 11.11 1.92
N LEU A 147 7.98 10.37 0.87
CA LEU A 147 7.45 9.01 0.99
C LEU A 147 8.14 8.04 0.03
N VAL A 148 8.12 6.76 0.41
CA VAL A 148 8.43 5.64 -0.48
C VAL A 148 7.16 4.81 -0.63
N ALA A 149 6.68 4.64 -1.85
CA ALA A 149 5.46 3.88 -2.16
C ALA A 149 5.76 2.62 -2.97
N THR A 150 5.00 1.56 -2.68
CA THR A 150 4.91 0.35 -3.50
C THR A 150 4.15 0.63 -4.80
N PRO A 151 4.13 -0.33 -5.75
CA PRO A 151 3.23 -0.24 -6.89
C PRO A 151 1.76 -0.05 -6.51
N ALA A 152 1.26 -0.77 -5.49
CA ALA A 152 -0.11 -0.64 -5.01
C ALA A 152 -0.39 0.73 -4.38
N GLY A 153 0.57 1.28 -3.62
CA GLY A 153 0.46 2.61 -3.02
C GLY A 153 0.68 3.76 -3.99
N SER A 154 1.14 3.48 -5.22
CA SER A 154 1.48 4.52 -6.20
C SER A 154 0.28 5.38 -6.61
N THR A 155 -0.94 4.82 -6.56
CA THR A 155 -2.22 5.51 -6.83
C THR A 155 -2.84 6.19 -5.60
N ALA A 156 -2.26 6.00 -4.41
CA ALA A 156 -2.75 6.55 -3.14
C ALA A 156 -2.08 7.90 -2.83
N TYR A 157 -1.43 8.02 -1.66
CA TYR A 157 -0.83 9.29 -1.25
C TYR A 157 0.30 9.74 -2.19
N ASN A 158 1.03 8.79 -2.78
CA ASN A 158 2.03 9.06 -3.80
C ASN A 158 1.47 9.85 -4.98
N PHE A 159 0.31 9.46 -5.52
CA PHE A 159 -0.33 10.17 -6.63
C PHE A 159 -0.75 11.58 -6.24
N SER A 160 -1.30 11.75 -5.04
CA SER A 160 -1.65 13.07 -4.48
C SER A 160 -0.42 13.96 -4.30
N ALA A 161 0.73 13.37 -3.97
CA ALA A 161 2.04 14.03 -3.89
C ALA A 161 2.71 14.24 -5.26
N GLN A 162 2.00 13.99 -6.37
CA GLN A 162 2.47 14.12 -7.75
C GLN A 162 3.58 13.10 -8.14
N GLY A 163 3.65 11.99 -7.42
CA GLY A 163 4.47 10.84 -7.79
C GLY A 163 3.90 10.07 -8.99
N PRO A 164 4.72 9.25 -9.66
CA PRO A 164 4.28 8.45 -10.79
C PRO A 164 3.39 7.29 -10.33
N ILE A 165 2.41 6.91 -11.15
CA ILE A 165 1.70 5.65 -10.99
C ILE A 165 2.58 4.52 -11.53
N ILE A 166 2.69 3.42 -10.78
CA ILE A 166 3.49 2.25 -11.12
C ILE A 166 2.53 1.08 -11.37
N PRO A 167 2.66 0.35 -12.50
CA PRO A 167 1.91 -0.88 -12.74
C PRO A 167 2.13 -1.89 -11.61
N ILE A 168 1.11 -2.66 -11.21
CA ILE A 168 1.22 -3.49 -9.99
C ILE A 168 2.27 -4.61 -10.09
N GLY A 169 2.50 -5.15 -11.29
CA GLY A 169 3.58 -6.09 -11.54
C GLY A 169 4.97 -5.44 -11.68
N GLY A 170 5.06 -4.12 -11.54
CA GLY A 170 6.30 -3.37 -11.70
C GLY A 170 7.27 -3.60 -10.54
N GLU A 171 8.50 -3.99 -10.86
CA GLU A 171 9.60 -4.17 -9.90
C GLU A 171 10.26 -2.83 -9.49
N LEU A 172 9.42 -1.84 -9.15
CA LEU A 172 9.83 -0.46 -8.87
C LEU A 172 9.17 0.08 -7.59
N LEU A 173 9.84 1.04 -6.94
CA LEU A 173 9.31 1.86 -5.87
C LEU A 173 9.33 3.33 -6.28
N ALA A 174 8.35 4.11 -5.81
CA ALA A 174 8.33 5.57 -6.00
C ALA A 174 8.86 6.27 -4.75
N LEU A 175 9.95 7.02 -4.87
CA LEU A 175 10.43 7.95 -3.85
C LEU A 175 9.93 9.35 -4.21
N THR A 176 8.99 9.89 -3.45
CA THR A 176 8.26 11.12 -3.82
C THR A 176 8.33 12.16 -2.70
N PRO A 177 8.84 13.39 -2.95
CA PRO A 177 8.81 14.46 -1.97
C PRO A 177 7.43 15.11 -1.86
N ILE A 178 7.15 15.66 -0.69
CA ILE A 178 5.92 16.43 -0.40
C ILE A 178 6.33 17.88 -0.17
N SER A 179 5.86 18.79 -1.05
CA SER A 179 6.18 20.23 -1.00
C SER A 179 7.69 20.53 -0.88
N ALA A 180 8.53 19.90 -1.72
CA ALA A 180 9.98 20.13 -1.67
C ALA A 180 10.33 21.61 -1.95
N PHE A 181 11.02 22.23 -0.98
CA PHE A 181 11.55 23.58 -1.08
C PHE A 181 12.99 23.60 -1.60
N ARG A 182 13.85 22.70 -1.11
CA ARG A 182 15.25 22.53 -1.58
C ARG A 182 15.62 21.05 -1.60
N PRO A 183 16.33 20.55 -2.64
CA PRO A 183 16.71 21.26 -3.86
C PRO A 183 15.49 21.69 -4.69
N ARG A 184 15.59 22.83 -5.37
CA ARG A 184 14.50 23.32 -6.23
C ARG A 184 14.32 22.36 -7.40
N ARG A 185 13.08 21.94 -7.66
CA ARG A 185 12.65 21.11 -8.82
C ARG A 185 12.98 19.61 -8.75
N TRP A 186 13.48 19.09 -7.64
CA TRP A 186 13.51 17.63 -7.49
C TRP A 186 12.08 17.11 -7.32
N ARG A 187 11.68 16.15 -8.16
CA ARG A 187 10.32 15.59 -8.21
C ARG A 187 10.23 14.16 -7.66
N GLY A 188 11.29 13.71 -7.00
CA GLY A 188 11.42 12.32 -6.60
C GLY A 188 12.26 11.48 -7.56
N ALA A 189 12.21 10.17 -7.38
CA ALA A 189 12.92 9.18 -8.16
C ALA A 189 12.14 7.87 -8.22
N LEU A 190 12.27 7.14 -9.33
CA LEU A 190 11.92 5.73 -9.40
C LEU A 190 13.12 4.90 -8.98
N LEU A 191 12.90 3.96 -8.08
CA LEU A 191 13.92 3.07 -7.53
C LEU A 191 13.60 1.63 -7.92
N PRO A 192 14.61 0.76 -8.13
CA PRO A 192 14.34 -0.67 -8.18
C PRO A 192 13.76 -1.13 -6.84
N HIS A 193 12.88 -2.13 -6.86
CA HIS A 193 12.26 -2.66 -5.63
C HIS A 193 13.26 -3.21 -4.60
N THR A 194 14.48 -3.55 -5.03
CA THR A 194 15.59 -3.98 -4.17
C THR A 194 16.28 -2.85 -3.41
N ALA A 195 15.94 -1.59 -3.68
CA ALA A 195 16.62 -0.45 -3.08
C ALA A 195 16.36 -0.37 -1.56
N GLU A 196 17.44 -0.15 -0.81
CA GLU A 196 17.37 0.18 0.62
C GLU A 196 17.44 1.69 0.79
N VAL A 197 16.34 2.30 1.23
CA VAL A 197 16.23 3.76 1.41
C VAL A 197 16.41 4.11 2.88
N ARG A 198 17.36 4.99 3.17
CA ARG A 198 17.59 5.52 4.52
C ARG A 198 17.37 7.02 4.56
N PHE A 199 16.58 7.45 5.54
CA PHE A 199 16.33 8.83 5.87
C PHE A 199 16.95 9.19 7.22
N GLU A 200 17.81 10.20 7.25
CA GLU A 200 18.34 10.78 8.49
C GLU A 200 17.69 12.15 8.71
N ILE A 201 17.10 12.37 9.88
CA ILE A 201 16.44 13.64 10.22
C ILE A 201 17.47 14.63 10.76
N LEU A 202 17.75 15.68 9.99
CA LEU A 202 18.70 16.71 10.35
C LEU A 202 18.03 17.72 11.30
N GLU A 203 18.73 18.07 12.38
CA GLU A 203 18.21 18.98 13.42
C GLU A 203 16.91 18.47 14.08
N ALA A 204 16.77 17.14 14.28
CA ALA A 204 15.53 16.49 14.74
C ALA A 204 14.89 17.09 16.01
N GLY A 205 15.69 17.60 16.96
CA GLY A 205 15.16 18.26 18.16
C GLY A 205 14.48 19.60 17.88
N LYS A 206 14.84 20.28 16.78
CA LYS A 206 14.24 21.54 16.33
C LYS A 206 13.14 21.30 15.29
N ARG A 207 13.30 20.26 14.47
CA ARG A 207 12.42 19.88 13.35
C ARG A 207 12.00 18.42 13.49
N PRO A 208 11.13 18.10 14.45
CA PRO A 208 10.64 16.75 14.62
C PRO A 208 9.84 16.31 13.39
N VAL A 209 10.02 15.04 13.04
CA VAL A 209 9.39 14.37 11.91
C VAL A 209 8.72 13.10 12.44
N SER A 210 7.50 12.84 11.98
CA SER A 210 6.83 11.56 12.17
C SER A 210 7.08 10.68 10.95
N CYS A 211 7.11 9.37 11.16
CA CYS A 211 7.16 8.36 10.12
C CYS A 211 5.93 7.47 10.23
N VAL A 212 5.25 7.25 9.11
CA VAL A 212 3.98 6.54 9.05
C VAL A 212 4.10 5.43 8.02
N ALA A 213 3.91 4.18 8.45
CA ALA A 213 3.78 3.01 7.61
C ALA A 213 2.30 2.63 7.53
N ASP A 214 1.63 3.00 6.43
CA ASP A 214 0.17 3.00 6.29
C ASP A 214 -0.56 3.65 7.48
N HIS A 215 -0.99 2.86 8.46
CA HIS A 215 -1.73 3.32 9.65
C HIS A 215 -0.87 3.35 10.93
N SER A 216 0.37 2.86 10.87
CA SER A 216 1.28 2.81 12.01
C SER A 216 2.18 4.05 12.06
N GLU A 217 1.90 4.97 12.98
CA GLU A 217 2.67 6.21 13.16
C GLU A 217 3.70 6.11 14.30
N VAL A 218 4.91 6.59 14.03
CA VAL A 218 5.99 6.78 14.99
C VAL A 218 6.45 8.24 14.92
N ARG A 219 6.37 8.95 16.05
CA ARG A 219 6.72 10.38 16.13
C ARG A 219 8.15 10.59 16.63
N ASN A 220 8.73 11.75 16.34
CA ASN A 220 10.08 12.17 16.72
C ASN A 220 11.18 11.20 16.25
N VAL A 221 11.06 10.74 15.00
CA VAL A 221 12.06 9.87 14.40
C VAL A 221 13.35 10.64 14.11
N THR A 222 14.46 9.92 14.16
CA THR A 222 15.82 10.44 13.91
C THR A 222 16.49 9.74 12.74
N ASP A 223 16.16 8.46 12.53
CA ASP A 223 16.65 7.63 11.45
C ASP A 223 15.53 6.67 11.03
N VAL A 224 15.33 6.50 9.73
CA VAL A 224 14.33 5.57 9.18
C VAL A 224 14.97 4.78 8.05
N HIS A 225 14.86 3.46 8.11
CA HIS A 225 15.22 2.55 7.02
C HIS A 225 13.95 1.98 6.41
N ILE A 226 13.85 2.01 5.08
CA ILE A 226 12.74 1.45 4.31
C ILE A 226 13.30 0.51 3.23
N SER A 227 12.71 -0.67 3.13
CA SER A 227 13.04 -1.71 2.14
C SER A 227 11.80 -2.56 1.87
N GLU A 228 11.74 -3.25 0.73
CA GLU A 228 10.68 -4.24 0.47
C GLU A 228 10.90 -5.52 1.30
N GLU A 229 9.87 -6.00 2.00
CA GLU A 229 9.92 -7.23 2.81
C GLU A 229 9.45 -8.44 2.00
N ARG A 230 10.41 -9.09 1.33
CA ARG A 230 10.14 -10.23 0.44
C ARG A 230 9.80 -11.53 1.14
N SER A 231 10.00 -11.63 2.47
CA SER A 231 9.53 -12.79 3.21
C SER A 231 8.00 -12.81 3.40
N VAL A 232 7.34 -11.67 3.14
CA VAL A 232 5.89 -11.52 3.22
C VAL A 232 5.33 -11.42 1.81
N GLU A 233 4.34 -12.27 1.51
CA GLU A 233 3.65 -12.30 0.23
C GLU A 233 2.15 -12.02 0.42
N LEU A 234 1.70 -10.94 -0.20
CA LEU A 234 0.31 -10.52 -0.24
C LEU A 234 -0.28 -10.92 -1.58
N LEU A 235 -1.27 -11.82 -1.57
CA LEU A 235 -1.86 -12.38 -2.78
C LEU A 235 -3.16 -11.66 -3.09
N MET A 236 -3.18 -10.87 -4.16
CA MET A 236 -4.38 -10.19 -4.65
C MET A 236 -4.90 -10.87 -5.90
N MET A 237 -6.21 -10.96 -6.02
CA MET A 237 -6.87 -11.62 -7.15
C MET A 237 -7.68 -10.64 -7.99
N PHE A 238 -7.50 -10.72 -9.31
CA PHE A 238 -8.21 -9.91 -10.30
C PHE A 238 -8.94 -10.77 -11.31
N ASP A 239 -10.08 -10.31 -11.81
CA ASP A 239 -10.80 -10.97 -12.91
C ASP A 239 -9.88 -11.11 -14.14
N GLU A 240 -9.99 -12.24 -14.86
CA GLU A 240 -9.22 -12.49 -16.08
C GLU A 240 -9.46 -11.39 -17.11
N GLY A 241 -8.38 -10.85 -17.70
CA GLY A 241 -8.47 -9.76 -18.68
C GLY A 241 -8.85 -8.39 -18.11
N HIS A 242 -9.25 -8.31 -16.84
CA HIS A 242 -9.39 -7.06 -16.09
C HIS A 242 -8.10 -6.74 -15.33
N SER A 243 -6.98 -6.77 -16.06
CA SER A 243 -5.69 -6.44 -15.47
C SER A 243 -5.77 -5.06 -14.84
N LEU A 244 -5.38 -4.97 -13.58
CA LEU A 244 -5.29 -3.70 -12.86
C LEU A 244 -4.45 -2.68 -13.64
N ASP A 245 -3.49 -3.17 -14.42
CA ASP A 245 -2.67 -2.39 -15.33
C ASP A 245 -3.50 -1.60 -16.36
N GLU A 246 -4.57 -2.15 -16.92
CA GLU A 246 -5.41 -1.39 -17.86
C GLU A 246 -6.19 -0.26 -17.17
N ARG A 247 -6.66 -0.48 -15.93
CA ARG A 247 -7.32 0.57 -15.13
C ARG A 247 -6.33 1.67 -14.74
N ILE A 248 -5.15 1.27 -14.27
CA ILE A 248 -4.03 2.17 -13.99
C ILE A 248 -3.63 2.98 -15.24
N LEU A 249 -3.60 2.35 -16.41
CA LEU A 249 -3.33 3.02 -17.67
C LEU A 249 -4.41 4.05 -17.99
N ARG A 250 -5.70 3.68 -17.93
CA ARG A 250 -6.80 4.60 -18.20
C ARG A 250 -6.77 5.84 -17.31
N GLU A 251 -6.51 5.65 -16.01
CA GLU A 251 -6.44 6.76 -15.05
C GLU A 251 -5.40 7.82 -15.42
N GLN A 252 -4.23 7.39 -15.93
CA GLN A 252 -3.16 8.29 -16.32
C GLN A 252 -3.53 9.23 -17.48
N PHE A 253 -4.61 8.95 -18.20
CA PHE A 253 -5.11 9.76 -19.31
C PHE A 253 -6.47 10.43 -19.02
N LEU A 254 -7.02 10.27 -17.81
CA LEU A 254 -8.20 11.03 -17.41
C LEU A 254 -7.81 12.51 -17.19
N PRO A 255 -8.65 13.46 -17.65
CA PRO A 255 -8.33 14.89 -17.68
C PRO A 255 -8.29 15.57 -16.31
#